data_AF-A0A913YQW1-F1
#
_entry.id   AF-A0A913YQW1-F1
#
_cell.length_a   1.000
_cell.length_b   1.000
_cell.length_c   1.000
_cell.angle_alpha   90.00
_cell.angle_beta   90.00
_cell.angle_gamma   90.00
#
_symmetry.space_group_name_H-M   'P 1'
#
loop_
_entity.id
_entity.type
_entity.pdbx_description
1 polymer ?
#
loop_
_entity_poly.entity_id
_entity_poly.type
_entity_poly.pdbx_seq_one_letter_code
_entity_poly.pdbx_strand_id
1 'polypeptide(L)'
;MEGASRNVADFYNNVAALGEFSKCMDPQFKDIKNWELFAFGLDVPADVIRICKLYSEYSPTIRLFQYLSLTHPNMTVSDLKAVLTRNKQRARFDLYRLLKGTIKP
;
A
#
# COMPACT_ATOMS: atom_id res chain seq x y z
N MET A 1 21.91 -6.73 0.77
CA MET A 1 21.25 -7.26 1.97
C MET A 1 19.84 -6.70 1.99
N GLU A 2 18.87 -7.45 1.49
CA GLU A 2 17.46 -7.03 1.53
C GLU A 2 16.81 -7.72 2.73
N GLY A 3 16.59 -6.92 3.78
CA GLY A 3 15.89 -7.35 4.99
C GLY A 3 14.41 -7.50 4.69
N ALA A 4 13.80 -8.51 5.30
CA ALA A 4 12.37 -8.74 5.23
C ALA A 4 11.61 -7.49 5.76
N SER A 5 10.67 -6.95 5.00
CA SER A 5 9.87 -5.81 5.46
C SER A 5 8.88 -6.27 6.53
N ARG A 6 9.06 -5.82 7.78
CA ARG A 6 8.18 -6.20 8.89
C ARG A 6 7.04 -5.21 9.08
N ASN A 7 7.30 -3.96 8.74
CA ASN A 7 6.37 -2.84 8.87
C ASN A 7 6.36 -1.95 7.62
N VAL A 8 5.52 -0.92 7.65
CA VAL A 8 5.37 0.05 6.57
C VAL A 8 6.67 0.82 6.30
N ALA A 9 7.43 1.20 7.32
CA ALA A 9 8.68 1.93 7.13
C ALA A 9 9.72 1.08 6.36
N ASP A 10 9.87 -0.20 6.73
CA ASP A 10 10.73 -1.13 6.01
C ASP A 10 10.25 -1.35 4.57
N PHE A 11 8.93 -1.46 4.37
CA PHE A 11 8.34 -1.67 3.05
C PHE A 11 8.52 -0.44 2.16
N TYR A 12 8.36 0.77 2.72
CA TYR A 12 8.59 2.03 2.00
C TYR A 12 10.05 2.15 1.52
N ASN A 13 11.00 1.68 2.31
CA ASN A 13 12.42 1.65 1.94
C ASN A 13 12.77 0.56 0.91
N ASN A 14 11.89 -0.43 0.69
CA ASN A 14 12.05 -1.40 -0.40
C ASN A 14 11.46 -0.83 -1.70
N VAL A 15 12.25 -0.03 -2.41
CA VAL A 15 11.83 0.66 -3.64
C VAL A 15 11.34 -0.30 -4.73
N ALA A 16 11.95 -1.48 -4.84
CA ALA A 16 11.56 -2.48 -5.84
C ALA A 16 10.16 -3.03 -5.56
N ALA A 17 9.92 -3.54 -4.33
CA ALA A 17 8.64 -4.09 -3.92
C ALA A 17 7.54 -3.01 -3.91
N LEU A 18 7.84 -1.80 -3.43
CA LEU A 18 6.90 -0.68 -3.45
C LEU A 18 6.55 -0.26 -4.89
N GLY A 19 7.52 -0.27 -5.80
CA GLY A 19 7.30 0.02 -7.22
C GLY A 19 6.38 -0.99 -7.89
N GLU A 20 6.57 -2.28 -7.63
CA GLU A 20 5.67 -3.34 -8.12
C GLU A 20 4.27 -3.22 -7.52
N PHE A 21 4.17 -3.00 -6.21
CA PHE A 21 2.90 -2.80 -5.52
C PHE A 21 2.12 -1.61 -6.11
N SER A 22 2.82 -0.49 -6.36
CA SER A 22 2.22 0.73 -6.91
C SER A 22 1.71 0.52 -8.33
N LYS A 23 2.45 -0.19 -9.19
CA LYS A 23 1.99 -0.56 -10.55
C LYS A 23 0.69 -1.37 -10.54
N CYS A 24 0.48 -2.17 -9.50
CA CYS A 24 -0.73 -2.97 -9.32
C CYS A 24 -1.92 -2.18 -8.71
N MET A 25 -1.65 -1.04 -8.09
CA MET A 25 -2.63 -0.28 -7.28
C MET A 25 -3.08 1.03 -7.93
N ASP A 26 -2.17 1.71 -8.61
CA ASP A 26 -2.41 3.00 -9.26
C ASP A 26 -3.35 2.96 -10.47
N PRO A 27 -3.38 1.89 -11.31
CA PRO A 27 -4.28 1.84 -12.45
C PRO A 27 -5.74 2.01 -12.00
N GLN A 28 -6.32 3.16 -12.36
CA GLN A 28 -7.75 3.41 -12.23
C GLN A 28 -8.46 2.66 -13.36
N PHE A 29 -8.91 1.44 -13.08
CA PHE A 29 -10.04 0.93 -13.84
C PHE A 29 -11.24 1.81 -13.50
N LYS A 30 -12.05 2.19 -14.50
CA LYS A 30 -13.15 3.18 -14.37
C LYS A 30 -14.06 2.95 -13.14
N ASP A 31 -14.17 1.71 -12.68
CA ASP A 31 -15.05 1.31 -11.59
C ASP A 31 -14.32 0.84 -10.30
N ILE A 32 -12.98 0.84 -10.30
CA ILE A 32 -12.19 0.28 -9.19
C ILE A 32 -11.11 1.28 -8.73
N LYS A 33 -11.43 1.99 -7.66
CA LYS A 33 -10.50 2.85 -6.92
C LYS A 33 -9.65 2.03 -5.94
N ASN A 34 -8.84 1.12 -6.45
CA ASN A 34 -8.10 0.13 -5.63
C ASN A 34 -7.28 0.77 -4.51
N TRP A 35 -6.46 1.76 -4.83
CA TRP A 35 -5.62 2.43 -3.83
C TRP A 35 -6.41 3.33 -2.87
N GLU A 36 -7.46 4.04 -3.33
CA GLU A 36 -8.30 4.88 -2.45
C GLU A 36 -9.03 3.99 -1.43
N LEU A 37 -9.65 2.89 -1.88
CA LEU A 37 -10.32 1.93 -1.00
C LEU A 37 -9.35 1.30 0.02
N PHE A 38 -8.12 1.02 -0.42
CA PHE A 38 -7.07 0.52 0.45
C PHE A 38 -6.67 1.56 1.51
N ALA A 39 -6.47 2.83 1.12
CA ALA A 39 -6.18 3.91 2.06
C ALA A 39 -7.32 4.13 3.06
N PHE A 40 -8.57 4.10 2.60
CA PHE A 40 -9.74 4.12 3.49
C PHE A 40 -9.76 2.95 4.46
N GLY A 41 -9.41 1.74 4.01
CA GLY A 41 -9.34 0.56 4.88
C GLY A 41 -8.20 0.60 5.90
N LEU A 42 -7.21 1.47 5.71
CA LEU A 42 -6.13 1.78 6.65
C LEU A 42 -6.44 2.99 7.54
N ASP A 43 -7.70 3.46 7.54
CA ASP A 43 -8.17 4.61 8.30
C ASP A 43 -7.42 5.93 7.97
N VAL A 44 -6.94 6.06 6.74
CA VAL A 44 -6.28 7.29 6.28
C VAL A 44 -7.32 8.40 6.08
N PRO A 45 -7.09 9.62 6.61
CA PRO A 45 -8.02 10.74 6.44
C PRO A 45 -8.31 11.08 4.97
N ALA A 46 -9.57 11.43 4.66
CA ALA A 46 -10.01 11.68 3.28
C ALA A 46 -9.30 12.87 2.61
N ASP A 47 -8.89 13.87 3.39
CA ASP A 47 -8.08 15.00 2.94
C ASP A 47 -6.67 14.57 2.52
N VAL A 48 -6.05 13.65 3.27
CA VAL A 48 -4.76 13.03 2.91
C VAL A 48 -4.88 12.22 1.62
N ILE A 49 -5.93 11.40 1.49
CA ILE A 49 -6.21 10.65 0.24
C ILE A 49 -6.34 11.61 -0.95
N ARG A 50 -7.08 12.72 -0.77
CA ARG A 50 -7.23 13.75 -1.80
C ARG A 50 -5.88 14.38 -2.18
N ILE A 51 -5.00 14.65 -1.21
CA ILE A 51 -3.64 15.17 -1.44
C ILE A 51 -2.80 14.17 -2.22
N CYS A 52 -2.82 12.87 -1.86
CA CYS A 52 -2.12 11.83 -2.60
C CYS A 52 -2.53 11.76 -4.09
N LYS A 53 -3.79 12.08 -4.39
CA LYS A 53 -4.34 12.08 -5.75
C LYS A 53 -3.99 13.32 -6.58
N LEU A 54 -4.01 14.50 -5.96
CA LEU A 54 -3.92 15.78 -6.68
C LEU A 54 -2.52 16.08 -7.24
N TYR A 55 -1.47 15.64 -6.57
CA TYR A 55 -0.08 15.94 -6.95
C TYR A 55 0.54 14.80 -7.78
N SER A 56 0.00 14.63 -8.99
CA SER A 56 0.16 13.50 -9.91
C SER A 56 1.55 13.33 -10.57
N GLU A 57 2.56 14.04 -10.11
CA GLU A 57 3.96 13.82 -10.54
C GLU A 57 4.51 12.48 -10.03
N TYR A 58 3.88 11.93 -8.99
CA TYR A 58 4.24 10.66 -8.37
C TYR A 58 3.04 9.73 -8.26
N SER A 59 3.32 8.43 -8.16
CA SER A 59 2.33 7.41 -7.81
C SER A 59 1.54 7.81 -6.54
N PRO A 60 0.20 7.83 -6.57
CA PRO A 60 -0.60 8.08 -5.37
C PRO A 60 -0.36 7.01 -4.30
N THR A 61 -0.08 5.76 -4.69
CA THR A 61 0.29 4.69 -3.77
C THR A 61 1.64 4.97 -3.09
N ILE A 62 2.68 5.41 -3.83
CA ILE A 62 3.96 5.77 -3.22
C ILE A 62 3.79 6.90 -2.19
N ARG A 63 3.01 7.94 -2.51
CA ARG A 63 2.71 9.04 -1.57
C ARG A 63 1.96 8.55 -0.33
N LEU A 64 1.02 7.63 -0.49
CA LEU A 64 0.34 7.00 0.64
C LEU A 64 1.33 6.29 1.56
N PHE A 65 2.26 5.49 1.01
CA PHE A 65 3.26 4.79 1.81
C PHE A 65 4.28 5.73 2.45
N GLN A 66 4.60 6.86 1.81
CA GLN A 66 5.39 7.93 2.44
C GLN A 66 4.66 8.53 3.65
N TYR A 67 3.36 8.81 3.52
CA TYR A 67 2.56 9.31 4.65
C TYR A 67 2.51 8.29 5.79
N LEU A 68 2.27 7.02 5.48
CA LEU A 68 2.16 5.97 6.48
C LEU A 68 3.52 5.68 7.16
N SER A 69 4.64 5.78 6.44
CA SER A 69 5.97 5.59 7.04
C SER A 69 6.33 6.69 8.04
N LEU A 70 5.78 7.90 7.86
CA LEU A 70 5.96 9.03 8.78
C LEU A 70 5.00 9.01 9.97
N THR A 71 3.74 8.61 9.74
CA THR A 71 2.66 8.71 10.75
C THR A 71 2.42 7.42 11.51
N HIS A 72 2.62 6.27 10.86
CA HIS A 72 2.37 4.94 11.40
C HIS A 72 3.53 3.98 11.04
N PRO A 73 4.79 4.32 11.38
CA PRO A 73 5.96 3.53 10.98
C PRO A 73 5.89 2.06 11.43
N ASN A 74 5.22 1.81 12.55
CA ASN A 74 5.08 0.48 13.15
C ASN A 74 3.89 -0.32 12.60
N MET A 75 3.06 0.26 11.74
CA MET A 75 1.99 -0.48 11.06
C MET A 75 2.59 -1.68 10.33
N THR A 76 2.08 -2.86 10.61
CA THR A 76 2.72 -4.10 10.18
C THR A 76 2.32 -4.46 8.76
N VAL A 77 3.16 -5.25 8.09
CA VAL A 77 2.77 -5.85 6.79
C VAL A 77 1.55 -6.77 6.93
N SER A 78 1.31 -7.32 8.12
CA SER A 78 0.09 -8.09 8.42
C SER A 78 -1.16 -7.22 8.37
N ASP A 79 -1.11 -5.98 8.86
CA ASP A 79 -2.23 -5.04 8.80
C ASP A 79 -2.57 -4.70 7.34
N LEU A 80 -1.55 -4.46 6.52
CA LEU A 80 -1.73 -4.24 5.08
C LEU A 80 -2.41 -5.44 4.41
N LYS A 81 -1.96 -6.67 4.72
CA LYS A 81 -2.56 -7.91 4.20
C LYS A 81 -4.01 -8.07 4.64
N ALA A 82 -4.33 -7.73 5.89
CA ALA A 82 -5.69 -7.81 6.41
C ALA A 82 -6.62 -6.89 5.60
N VAL A 83 -6.20 -5.65 5.32
CA VAL A 83 -7.00 -4.71 4.51
C VAL A 83 -7.18 -5.21 3.08
N LEU A 84 -6.13 -5.72 2.43
CA LEU A 84 -6.18 -6.25 1.06
C LEU A 84 -7.13 -7.45 0.89
N THR A 85 -7.42 -8.17 1.97
CA THR A 85 -8.22 -9.40 1.94
C THR A 85 -9.55 -9.30 2.67
N ARG A 86 -9.81 -8.17 3.35
CA ARG A 86 -11.04 -7.93 4.14
C ARG A 86 -12.32 -8.13 3.34
N ASN A 87 -12.36 -7.65 2.10
CA ASN A 87 -13.51 -7.85 1.20
C ASN A 87 -13.19 -8.96 0.18
N LYS A 88 -13.82 -10.12 0.32
CA LYS A 88 -13.60 -11.29 -0.55
C LYS A 88 -13.87 -11.02 -2.04
N GLN A 89 -14.80 -10.14 -2.37
CA GLN A 89 -15.15 -9.82 -3.76
C GLN A 89 -14.11 -8.91 -4.44
N ARG A 90 -13.32 -8.18 -3.64
CA ARG A 90 -12.30 -7.23 -4.10
C ARG A 90 -10.90 -7.60 -3.57
N ALA A 91 -10.74 -8.84 -3.11
CA ALA A 91 -9.52 -9.27 -2.45
C ALA A 91 -8.34 -9.28 -3.43
N ARG A 92 -7.23 -8.65 -3.04
CA ARG A 92 -6.02 -8.53 -3.85
C ARG A 92 -4.98 -9.57 -3.41
N PHE A 93 -5.25 -10.83 -3.74
CA PHE A 93 -4.36 -11.95 -3.39
C PHE A 93 -3.01 -11.89 -4.10
N ASP A 94 -2.93 -11.23 -5.25
CA ASP A 94 -1.69 -10.87 -5.94
C ASP A 94 -0.79 -10.01 -5.03
N LEU A 95 -1.35 -8.93 -4.47
CA LEU A 95 -0.64 -8.04 -3.57
C LEU A 95 -0.35 -8.69 -2.21
N TYR A 96 -1.25 -9.55 -1.72
CA TYR A 96 -0.99 -10.36 -0.52
C TYR A 96 0.27 -11.22 -0.69
N ARG A 97 0.43 -11.87 -1.86
CA ARG A 97 1.59 -12.72 -2.15
C ARG A 97 2.87 -11.89 -2.29
N LEU A 98 2.80 -10.73 -2.92
CA LEU A 98 3.92 -9.78 -2.99
C LEU A 98 4.40 -9.40 -1.59
N LEU A 99 3.46 -9.02 -0.70
CA LEU A 99 3.75 -8.72 0.70
C LEU A 99 4.16 -9.96 1.54
N LYS A 100 3.94 -11.18 1.05
CA LYS A 100 4.43 -12.41 1.68
C LYS A 100 5.88 -12.70 1.29
N GLY A 101 6.23 -12.47 0.02
CA GLY A 101 7.60 -12.64 -0.48
C GLY A 101 8.61 -11.65 0.12
N THR A 102 8.13 -10.49 0.58
CA THR A 102 8.94 -9.52 1.33
C THR A 102 9.22 -9.93 2.78
N ILE A 103 8.65 -11.03 3.28
CA ILE A 103 8.94 -11.57 4.61
C ILE A 103 9.68 -12.90 4.44
N LYS A 104 11.00 -12.94 4.70
CA LYS A 104 11.72 -14.20 4.92
C LYS A 104 11.36 -14.76 6.32
N PRO A 105 11.17 -16.08 6.46
CA PRO A 105 10.97 -16.71 7.77
C PRO A 105 12.12 -16.43 8.74
#